data_AF-A0A3A0BA38-F1
#
_entry.id   AF-A0A3A0BA38-F1
#
_cell.length_a   1.000
_cell.length_b   1.000
_cell.length_c   1.000
_cell.angle_alpha   90.00
_cell.angle_beta   90.00
_cell.angle_gamma   90.00
#
_symmetry.space_group_name_H-M   'P 1'
#
loop_
_entity.id
_entity.type
_entity.pdbx_description
1 polymer ?
#
loop_
_entity_poly.entity_id
_entity_poly.type
_entity_poly.pdbx_seq_one_letter_code
_entity_poly.pdbx_strand_id
1 'polypeptide(L)'
;MRTLVKEKHHVLDVFGSGTRRDRPNLGHSHGGAIFGIIGFLIAVGALGDWAKWTRGIATPIVHGPPADKPAWTRYFGVDYNHKVIGIQYGVTGLLMICIGGTFAVIFRTELARTGLQFLDADTYNTFLSLHGWAALAGILISIGGMANYLVPLMIGAEDMAFPRLNAFGYWLNPPAMILLMTSLFFGWDGGWTVYPPLSIIGSLGYQLVFWGIFALGLSSIVGSVNLIATILGMRPKGMSLFRMPIFCWGVLATSLIQLTGTQLIGQSFMMLSL
;
A
#
# COMPACT_ATOMS: atom_id res chain seq x y z
N MET A 1 7.66 -47.75 25.42
CA MET A 1 8.55 -46.56 25.29
C MET A 1 9.42 -46.57 24.02
N ARG A 2 9.81 -47.72 23.46
CA ARG A 2 10.56 -47.81 22.18
C ARG A 2 9.71 -47.70 20.90
N THR A 3 8.39 -47.83 20.99
CA THR A 3 7.46 -47.74 19.84
C THR A 3 7.06 -46.30 19.49
N LEU A 4 6.96 -45.41 20.49
CA LEU A 4 6.63 -43.99 20.28
C LEU A 4 7.76 -43.16 19.63
N VAL A 5 9.00 -43.68 19.66
CA VAL A 5 10.15 -43.02 19.01
C VAL A 5 10.16 -43.30 17.50
N LYS A 6 9.71 -44.49 17.06
CA LYS A 6 9.65 -44.84 15.63
C LYS A 6 8.58 -44.07 14.85
N GLU A 7 7.46 -43.74 15.49
CA GLU A 7 6.39 -42.94 14.88
C GLU A 7 6.83 -41.48 14.64
N LYS A 8 7.63 -40.91 15.56
CA LYS A 8 8.18 -39.56 15.38
C LYS A 8 9.14 -39.45 14.19
N HIS A 9 9.90 -40.50 13.88
CA HIS A 9 10.78 -40.50 12.71
C HIS A 9 10.00 -40.63 11.40
N HIS A 10 8.91 -41.41 11.38
CA HIS A 10 8.10 -41.59 10.17
C HIS A 10 7.29 -40.34 9.78
N VAL A 11 6.84 -39.54 10.77
CA VAL A 11 6.15 -38.28 10.51
C VAL A 11 7.09 -37.21 9.94
N LEU A 12 8.36 -37.19 10.38
CA LEU A 12 9.35 -36.25 9.86
C LEU A 12 9.77 -36.56 8.41
N ASP A 13 9.77 -37.84 8.01
CA ASP A 13 10.09 -38.25 6.63
C ASP A 13 8.96 -37.91 5.63
N VAL A 14 7.70 -37.87 6.07
CA VAL A 14 6.55 -37.44 5.24
C VAL A 14 6.59 -35.93 4.96
N PHE A 15 7.11 -35.13 5.90
CA PHE A 15 7.34 -33.70 5.67
C PHE A 15 8.67 -33.38 4.97
N GLY A 16 9.58 -34.35 4.85
CA GLY A 16 10.91 -34.17 4.25
C GLY A 16 11.04 -34.55 2.77
N SER A 17 10.03 -35.20 2.17
CA SER A 17 10.14 -35.79 0.81
C SER A 17 9.30 -35.09 -0.27
N GLY A 18 8.61 -34.00 0.07
CA GLY A 18 7.98 -33.13 -0.93
C GLY A 18 9.05 -32.35 -1.68
N THR A 19 9.47 -32.88 -2.83
CA THR A 19 10.34 -32.28 -3.85
C THR A 19 10.89 -30.91 -3.49
N ARG A 20 12.14 -30.86 -3.02
CA ARG A 20 12.99 -29.67 -3.08
C ARG A 20 13.08 -29.30 -4.55
N ARG A 21 12.09 -28.58 -5.08
CA ARG A 21 12.20 -27.96 -6.40
C ARG A 21 13.40 -27.04 -6.24
N ASP A 22 14.45 -27.33 -6.98
CA ASP A 22 15.58 -26.45 -7.21
C ASP A 22 15.03 -25.16 -7.83
N ARG A 23 14.44 -24.31 -6.99
CA ARG A 23 14.10 -22.95 -7.38
C ARG A 23 15.46 -22.26 -7.46
N PRO A 24 15.88 -21.80 -8.65
CA PRO A 24 17.15 -21.10 -8.77
C PRO A 24 17.15 -19.97 -7.74
N ASN A 25 18.27 -19.81 -7.03
CA ASN A 25 18.56 -18.62 -6.24
C ASN A 25 18.55 -17.42 -7.19
N LEU A 26 17.36 -16.92 -7.50
CA LEU A 26 17.17 -15.61 -8.10
C LEU A 26 17.64 -14.66 -7.02
N GLY A 27 18.89 -14.22 -7.16
CA GLY A 27 19.56 -13.34 -6.22
C GLY A 27 18.63 -12.23 -5.79
N HIS A 28 18.61 -11.98 -4.49
CA HIS A 28 17.68 -11.06 -3.87
C HIS A 28 17.57 -9.74 -4.64
N SER A 29 16.48 -9.56 -5.38
CA SER A 29 16.32 -8.44 -6.30
C SER A 29 15.87 -7.17 -5.57
N HIS A 30 16.41 -6.92 -4.37
CA HIS A 30 16.03 -5.81 -3.50
C HIS A 30 16.14 -4.46 -4.24
N GLY A 31 17.18 -4.32 -5.05
CA GLY A 31 17.41 -3.12 -5.85
C GLY A 31 16.26 -2.85 -6.82
N GLY A 32 15.73 -3.87 -7.50
CA GLY A 32 14.74 -3.70 -8.56
C GLY A 32 13.47 -2.98 -8.11
N ALA A 33 12.91 -3.38 -6.96
CA ALA A 33 11.70 -2.77 -6.42
C ALA A 33 11.95 -1.33 -5.93
N ILE A 34 13.06 -1.09 -5.23
CA ILE A 34 13.43 0.25 -4.75
C ILE A 34 13.68 1.20 -5.93
N PHE A 35 14.49 0.78 -6.91
CA PHE A 35 14.75 1.56 -8.12
C PHE A 35 13.48 1.78 -8.93
N GLY A 36 12.57 0.81 -8.97
CA GLY A 36 11.26 0.94 -9.60
C GLY A 36 10.40 2.01 -8.94
N ILE A 37 10.28 1.99 -7.60
CA ILE A 37 9.52 3.00 -6.84
C ILE A 37 10.14 4.39 -7.03
N ILE A 38 11.45 4.53 -6.81
CA ILE A 38 12.15 5.82 -6.93
C ILE A 38 12.07 6.34 -8.37
N GLY A 39 12.34 5.48 -9.35
CA GLY A 39 12.27 5.80 -10.77
C GLY A 39 10.87 6.27 -11.17
N PHE A 40 9.83 5.61 -10.69
CA PHE A 40 8.45 6.03 -10.90
C PHE A 40 8.18 7.42 -10.30
N LEU A 41 8.61 7.66 -9.06
CA LEU A 41 8.42 8.95 -8.39
C LEU A 41 9.17 10.11 -9.08
N ILE A 42 10.35 9.83 -9.65
CA ILE A 42 11.08 10.79 -10.49
C ILE A 42 10.31 11.03 -11.79
N ALA A 43 9.91 9.97 -12.48
CA ALA A 43 9.24 10.06 -13.78
C ALA A 43 7.94 10.85 -13.72
N VAL A 44 7.14 10.68 -12.66
CA VAL A 44 5.89 11.42 -12.47
C VAL A 44 6.11 12.85 -11.94
N GLY A 45 7.34 13.17 -11.50
CA GLY A 45 7.70 14.49 -10.97
C GLY A 45 7.41 14.67 -9.48
N ALA A 46 7.04 13.63 -8.74
CA ALA A 46 6.74 13.71 -7.30
C ALA A 46 7.96 14.14 -6.47
N LEU A 47 9.17 13.88 -6.96
CA LEU A 47 10.44 14.31 -6.35
C LEU A 47 10.99 15.63 -6.93
N GLY A 48 10.32 16.24 -7.90
CA GLY A 48 10.83 17.41 -8.62
C GLY A 48 11.06 18.63 -7.71
N ASP A 49 10.09 18.96 -6.87
CA ASP A 49 10.20 20.11 -5.96
C ASP A 49 11.17 19.85 -4.80
N TRP A 50 11.27 18.61 -4.33
CA TRP A 50 12.28 18.20 -3.34
C TRP A 50 13.70 18.38 -3.90
N ALA A 51 13.94 17.99 -5.15
CA ALA A 51 15.23 18.17 -5.82
C ALA A 51 15.58 19.64 -6.10
N LYS A 52 14.58 20.50 -6.30
CA LYS A 52 14.80 21.96 -6.42
C LYS A 52 15.19 22.57 -5.08
N TRP A 53 14.57 22.14 -3.99
CA TRP A 53 14.92 22.60 -2.64
C TRP A 53 16.34 22.25 -2.22
N THR A 54 16.84 21.05 -2.55
CA THR A 54 18.24 20.70 -2.27
C THR A 54 19.26 21.57 -3.02
N ARG A 55 18.81 22.31 -4.05
CA ARG A 55 19.59 23.27 -4.82
C ARG A 55 19.28 24.73 -4.46
N GLY A 56 18.48 24.97 -3.43
CA GLY A 56 18.08 26.32 -3.02
C GLY A 56 17.10 27.02 -3.99
N ILE A 57 16.47 26.28 -4.90
CA ILE A 57 15.53 26.84 -5.87
C ILE A 57 14.14 26.94 -5.22
N ALA A 58 13.59 28.14 -5.16
CA ALA A 58 12.25 28.38 -4.65
C ALA A 58 11.20 27.72 -5.56
N THR A 59 10.25 27.01 -4.95
CA THR A 59 9.12 26.40 -5.63
C THR A 59 7.83 26.95 -5.04
N PRO A 60 7.12 27.85 -5.73
CA PRO A 60 5.79 28.27 -5.27
C PRO A 60 4.81 27.11 -5.40
N ILE A 61 3.83 27.03 -4.50
CA ILE A 61 2.73 26.08 -4.62
C ILE A 61 1.75 26.67 -5.63
N VAL A 62 1.63 26.02 -6.78
CA VAL A 62 0.67 26.38 -7.81
C VAL A 62 -0.36 25.27 -7.89
N HIS A 63 -1.63 25.62 -7.75
CA HIS A 63 -2.74 24.69 -7.96
C HIS A 63 -3.20 24.75 -9.42
N GLY A 64 -3.55 23.59 -9.98
CA GLY A 64 -4.11 23.49 -11.31
C GLY A 64 -3.25 22.66 -12.27
N PRO A 65 -3.76 22.42 -13.48
CA PRO A 65 -3.01 21.72 -14.51
C PRO A 65 -1.73 22.51 -14.87
N PRO A 66 -0.72 21.83 -15.46
CA PRO A 66 0.39 22.54 -16.09
C PRO A 66 -0.12 23.57 -17.09
N ALA A 67 0.64 24.65 -17.29
CA ALA A 67 0.34 25.66 -18.29
C ALA A 67 0.06 24.99 -19.65
N ASP A 68 -0.94 25.51 -20.35
CA ASP A 68 -1.37 25.05 -21.68
C ASP A 68 -1.90 23.61 -21.75
N LYS A 69 -2.26 23.00 -20.61
CA LYS A 69 -2.92 21.69 -20.55
C LYS A 69 -4.37 21.77 -20.08
N PRO A 70 -5.27 20.91 -20.61
CA PRO A 70 -6.64 20.83 -20.12
C PRO A 70 -6.74 20.52 -18.63
N ALA A 71 -7.77 21.03 -17.96
CA ALA A 71 -7.95 20.86 -16.51
C ALA A 71 -7.95 19.39 -16.04
N TRP A 72 -8.44 18.46 -16.86
CA TRP A 72 -8.50 17.03 -16.50
C TRP A 72 -7.12 16.37 -16.39
N THR A 73 -6.07 16.94 -17.01
CA THR A 73 -4.73 16.32 -16.96
C THR A 73 -4.13 16.32 -15.56
N ARG A 74 -4.62 17.20 -14.67
CA ARG A 74 -4.14 17.31 -13.28
C ARG A 74 -4.39 16.04 -12.45
N TYR A 75 -5.37 15.23 -12.81
CA TYR A 75 -5.66 13.97 -12.11
C TYR A 75 -4.64 12.87 -12.41
N PHE A 76 -3.87 12.99 -13.49
CA PHE A 76 -2.84 12.02 -13.89
C PHE A 76 -1.41 12.49 -13.57
N GLY A 77 -1.27 13.64 -12.92
CA GLY A 77 0.03 14.22 -12.56
C GLY A 77 0.05 14.75 -11.13
N VAL A 78 1.23 15.21 -10.71
CA VAL A 78 1.42 15.81 -9.39
C VAL A 78 0.62 17.10 -9.30
N ASP A 79 -0.29 17.17 -8.34
CA ASP A 79 -1.04 18.37 -7.95
C ASP A 79 -0.93 18.51 -6.42
N TYR A 80 -1.01 19.73 -5.91
CA TYR A 80 -0.91 20.01 -4.47
C TYR A 80 -2.26 20.22 -3.80
N ASN A 81 -3.32 20.42 -4.58
CA ASN A 81 -4.66 20.66 -4.06
C ASN A 81 -5.22 19.40 -3.40
N HIS A 82 -5.56 19.47 -2.11
CA HIS A 82 -6.11 18.33 -1.36
C HIS A 82 -7.37 17.70 -1.99
N LYS A 83 -8.19 18.45 -2.74
CA LYS A 83 -9.37 17.91 -3.44
C LYS A 83 -8.98 17.01 -4.60
N VAL A 84 -7.95 17.40 -5.37
CA VAL A 84 -7.47 16.60 -6.49
C VAL A 84 -6.78 15.35 -5.98
N ILE A 85 -5.92 15.49 -4.97
CA ILE A 85 -5.29 14.36 -4.30
C ILE A 85 -6.36 13.42 -3.72
N GLY A 86 -7.42 13.96 -3.10
CA GLY A 86 -8.54 13.18 -2.59
C GLY A 86 -9.26 12.37 -3.68
N ILE A 87 -9.50 12.96 -4.86
CA ILE A 87 -10.07 12.26 -6.02
C ILE A 87 -9.11 11.19 -6.55
N GLN A 88 -7.82 11.52 -6.66
CA GLN A 88 -6.76 10.61 -7.07
C GLN A 88 -6.73 9.35 -6.17
N TYR A 89 -6.70 9.53 -4.85
CA TYR A 89 -6.87 8.44 -3.90
C TYR A 89 -8.20 7.70 -4.10
N GLY A 90 -9.33 8.41 -4.20
CA GLY A 90 -10.65 7.77 -4.32
C GLY A 90 -10.78 6.85 -5.54
N VAL A 91 -10.33 7.31 -6.71
CA VAL A 91 -10.35 6.51 -7.95
C VAL A 91 -9.40 5.32 -7.83
N THR A 92 -8.19 5.54 -7.33
CA THR A 92 -7.21 4.47 -7.11
C THR A 92 -7.70 3.42 -6.11
N GLY A 93 -8.32 3.85 -5.01
CA GLY A 93 -8.86 2.96 -4.00
C GLY A 93 -10.03 2.13 -4.53
N LEU A 94 -10.94 2.75 -5.27
CA LEU A 94 -12.04 2.05 -5.92
C LEU A 94 -11.54 1.00 -6.92
N LEU A 95 -10.52 1.33 -7.72
CA LEU A 95 -9.90 0.38 -8.65
C LEU A 95 -9.37 -0.85 -7.90
N MET A 96 -8.66 -0.65 -6.79
CA MET A 96 -8.13 -1.74 -5.97
C MET A 96 -9.22 -2.57 -5.29
N ILE A 97 -10.33 -1.93 -4.87
CA ILE A 97 -11.51 -2.65 -4.35
C ILE A 97 -12.10 -3.54 -5.44
N CYS A 98 -12.25 -3.04 -6.67
CA CYS A 98 -12.73 -3.83 -7.80
C CYS A 98 -11.80 -5.01 -8.10
N ILE A 99 -10.49 -4.79 -8.18
CA ILE A 99 -9.49 -5.85 -8.40
C ILE A 99 -9.55 -6.91 -7.29
N GLY A 100 -9.53 -6.49 -6.02
CA GLY A 100 -9.64 -7.39 -4.89
C GLY A 100 -10.96 -8.17 -4.90
N GLY A 101 -12.07 -7.51 -5.24
CA GLY A 101 -13.37 -8.15 -5.41
C GLY A 101 -13.36 -9.21 -6.52
N THR A 102 -12.73 -8.93 -7.65
CA THR A 102 -12.57 -9.90 -8.74
C THR A 102 -11.78 -11.13 -8.30
N PHE A 103 -10.66 -10.96 -7.59
CA PHE A 103 -9.92 -12.09 -7.03
C PHE A 103 -10.77 -12.94 -6.08
N ALA A 104 -11.63 -12.29 -5.26
CA ALA A 104 -12.57 -13.00 -4.41
C ALA A 104 -13.61 -13.81 -5.17
N VAL A 105 -14.15 -13.25 -6.25
CA VAL A 105 -15.09 -13.99 -7.10
C VAL A 105 -14.39 -15.21 -7.70
N ILE A 106 -13.17 -15.07 -8.21
CA ILE A 106 -12.39 -16.15 -8.83
C ILE A 106 -12.20 -17.33 -7.86
N PHE A 107 -11.61 -17.12 -6.68
CA PHE A 107 -11.37 -18.25 -5.77
C PHE A 107 -12.67 -18.81 -5.16
N ARG A 108 -13.74 -17.99 -5.03
CA ARG A 108 -15.05 -18.49 -4.60
C ARG A 108 -15.73 -19.34 -5.66
N THR A 109 -15.55 -19.01 -6.94
CA THR A 109 -16.05 -19.87 -8.02
C THR A 109 -15.33 -21.21 -8.07
N GLU A 110 -14.03 -21.24 -7.75
CA GLU A 110 -13.29 -22.50 -7.59
C GLU A 110 -13.87 -23.34 -6.43
N LEU A 111 -14.24 -22.71 -5.31
CA LEU A 111 -14.86 -23.37 -4.15
C LEU A 111 -16.35 -23.75 -4.33
N ALA A 112 -16.96 -23.48 -5.48
CA ALA A 112 -18.39 -23.74 -5.68
C ALA A 112 -18.74 -25.24 -5.67
N ARG A 113 -17.75 -26.12 -5.92
CA ARG A 113 -17.85 -27.59 -5.84
C ARG A 113 -16.58 -28.15 -5.23
N THR A 114 -16.65 -29.38 -4.72
CA THR A 114 -15.48 -30.06 -4.15
C THR A 114 -14.51 -30.51 -5.24
N GLY A 115 -13.21 -30.51 -4.92
CA GLY A 115 -12.13 -30.82 -5.86
C GLY A 115 -11.67 -29.60 -6.66
N LEU A 116 -10.62 -29.76 -7.47
CA LEU A 116 -10.12 -28.70 -8.36
C LEU A 116 -11.00 -28.61 -9.61
N GLN A 117 -11.44 -27.41 -9.97
CA GLN A 117 -12.32 -27.13 -11.10
C GLN A 117 -11.54 -26.51 -12.26
N PHE A 118 -10.97 -25.32 -12.06
CA PHE A 118 -10.28 -24.57 -13.12
C PHE A 118 -9.01 -23.85 -12.64
N LEU A 119 -8.76 -23.76 -11.34
CA LEU A 119 -7.49 -23.31 -10.78
C LEU A 119 -6.65 -24.51 -10.33
N ASP A 120 -5.33 -24.40 -10.50
CA ASP A 120 -4.41 -25.25 -9.73
C ASP A 120 -4.22 -24.69 -8.31
N ALA A 121 -3.59 -25.49 -7.45
CA ALA A 121 -3.40 -25.14 -6.04
C ALA A 121 -2.58 -23.86 -5.85
N ASP A 122 -1.52 -23.65 -6.65
CA ASP A 122 -0.62 -22.50 -6.55
C ASP A 122 -1.34 -21.20 -6.97
N THR A 123 -2.12 -21.27 -8.05
CA THR A 123 -2.92 -20.15 -8.57
C THR A 123 -4.08 -19.80 -7.64
N TYR A 124 -4.73 -20.81 -7.06
CA TYR A 124 -5.76 -20.60 -6.02
C TYR A 124 -5.18 -19.84 -4.82
N ASN A 125 -4.05 -20.31 -4.28
CA ASN A 125 -3.39 -19.65 -3.16
C ASN A 125 -2.96 -18.22 -3.52
N THR A 126 -2.54 -17.99 -4.77
CA THR A 126 -2.18 -16.66 -5.27
C THR A 126 -3.36 -15.70 -5.28
N PHE A 127 -4.50 -16.09 -5.85
CA PHE A 127 -5.70 -15.23 -5.85
C PHE A 127 -6.25 -14.98 -4.44
N LEU A 128 -6.27 -16.00 -3.59
CA LEU A 128 -6.71 -15.86 -2.20
C LEU A 128 -5.82 -14.86 -1.44
N SER A 129 -4.50 -15.00 -1.60
CA SER A 129 -3.53 -14.18 -0.88
C SER A 129 -3.50 -12.73 -1.40
N LEU A 130 -3.59 -12.53 -2.73
CA LEU A 130 -3.65 -11.20 -3.33
C LEU A 130 -4.98 -10.49 -3.09
N HIS A 131 -6.09 -11.22 -2.98
CA HIS A 131 -7.37 -10.64 -2.58
C HIS A 131 -7.23 -9.83 -1.27
N GLY A 132 -6.60 -10.42 -0.25
CA GLY A 132 -6.43 -9.77 1.05
C GLY A 132 -5.67 -8.45 0.94
N TRP A 133 -4.50 -8.45 0.29
CA TRP A 133 -3.70 -7.24 0.14
C TRP A 133 -4.31 -6.20 -0.80
N ALA A 134 -4.95 -6.63 -1.89
CA ALA A 134 -5.67 -5.72 -2.79
C ALA A 134 -6.85 -5.04 -2.09
N ALA A 135 -7.62 -5.79 -1.30
CA ALA A 135 -8.73 -5.25 -0.52
C ALA A 135 -8.26 -4.28 0.58
N LEU A 136 -7.19 -4.64 1.31
CA LEU A 136 -6.58 -3.75 2.32
C LEU A 136 -6.08 -2.45 1.68
N ALA A 137 -5.32 -2.54 0.59
CA ALA A 137 -4.86 -1.38 -0.16
C ALA A 137 -6.05 -0.51 -0.62
N GLY A 138 -7.07 -1.13 -1.21
CA GLY A 138 -8.27 -0.43 -1.67
C GLY A 138 -9.01 0.33 -0.58
N ILE A 139 -9.21 -0.28 0.59
CA ILE A 139 -9.87 0.37 1.72
C ILE A 139 -9.01 1.50 2.30
N LEU A 140 -7.71 1.26 2.53
CA LEU A 140 -6.80 2.28 3.10
C LEU A 140 -6.70 3.50 2.18
N ILE A 141 -6.51 3.28 0.88
CA ILE A 141 -6.42 4.35 -0.13
C ILE A 141 -7.76 5.10 -0.22
N SER A 142 -8.90 4.40 -0.22
CA SER A 142 -10.22 5.04 -0.30
C SER A 142 -10.51 5.94 0.91
N ILE A 143 -10.25 5.45 2.13
CA ILE A 143 -10.42 6.25 3.36
C ILE A 143 -9.43 7.43 3.38
N GLY A 144 -8.19 7.20 2.95
CA GLY A 144 -7.20 8.26 2.77
C GLY A 144 -7.66 9.35 1.80
N GLY A 145 -8.33 8.97 0.71
CA GLY A 145 -8.92 9.90 -0.26
C GLY A 145 -10.06 10.72 0.32
N MET A 146 -10.97 10.08 1.05
CA MET A 146 -12.03 10.79 1.77
C MET A 146 -11.45 11.76 2.81
N ALA A 147 -10.45 11.35 3.58
CA ALA A 147 -9.78 12.19 4.56
C ALA A 147 -9.15 13.43 3.90
N ASN A 148 -8.38 13.22 2.83
CA ASN A 148 -7.77 14.30 2.05
C ASN A 148 -8.79 15.29 1.48
N TYR A 149 -9.90 14.77 0.96
CA TYR A 149 -10.92 15.61 0.35
C TYR A 149 -11.72 16.40 1.40
N LEU A 150 -12.20 15.71 2.44
CA LEU A 150 -13.22 16.22 3.36
C LEU A 150 -12.63 16.94 4.57
N VAL A 151 -11.49 16.53 5.11
CA VAL A 151 -10.99 17.07 6.39
C VAL A 151 -10.73 18.58 6.31
N PRO A 152 -9.97 19.12 5.33
CA PRO A 152 -9.75 20.56 5.24
C PRO A 152 -11.07 21.33 5.12
N LEU A 153 -12.03 20.82 4.34
CA LEU A 153 -13.36 21.42 4.18
C LEU A 153 -14.15 21.45 5.49
N MET A 154 -14.15 20.33 6.22
CA MET A 154 -14.90 20.16 7.46
C MET A 154 -14.33 20.98 8.62
N ILE A 155 -13.03 21.26 8.62
CA ILE A 155 -12.40 22.14 9.59
C ILE A 155 -12.23 23.56 9.08
N GLY A 156 -12.67 23.91 7.87
CA GLY A 156 -12.54 25.27 7.32
C GLY A 156 -11.11 25.71 6.99
N ALA A 157 -10.20 24.77 6.72
CA ALA A 157 -8.85 25.05 6.24
C ALA A 157 -8.83 25.19 4.71
N GLU A 158 -7.95 26.06 4.18
CA GLU A 158 -7.81 26.27 2.74
C GLU A 158 -7.17 25.06 2.03
N ASP A 159 -6.21 24.41 2.69
CA ASP A 159 -5.51 23.22 2.21
C ASP A 159 -4.96 22.40 3.39
N MET A 160 -4.23 21.32 3.09
CA MET A 160 -3.48 20.53 4.07
C MET A 160 -2.26 21.30 4.61
N ALA A 161 -1.80 20.96 5.82
CA ALA A 161 -0.64 21.60 6.47
C ALA A 161 0.65 21.47 5.64
N PHE A 162 0.84 20.34 4.98
CA PHE A 162 1.99 20.07 4.12
C PHE A 162 1.54 19.60 2.72
N PRO A 163 1.13 20.50 1.80
CA PRO A 163 0.59 20.11 0.50
C PRO A 163 1.55 19.27 -0.36
N ARG A 164 2.86 19.57 -0.31
CA ARG A 164 3.90 18.81 -1.05
C ARG A 164 4.07 17.39 -0.52
N LEU A 165 4.09 17.28 0.81
CA LEU A 165 4.18 16.01 1.50
C LEU A 165 2.93 15.16 1.22
N ASN A 166 1.77 15.81 1.10
CA ASN A 166 0.53 15.17 0.71
C ASN A 166 0.60 14.54 -0.68
N ALA A 167 1.09 15.31 -1.66
CA ALA A 167 1.25 14.84 -3.04
C ALA A 167 2.25 13.68 -3.09
N PHE A 168 3.39 13.79 -2.40
CA PHE A 168 4.36 12.71 -2.27
C PHE A 168 3.73 11.44 -1.67
N GLY A 169 2.94 11.59 -0.61
CA GLY A 169 2.19 10.50 0.01
C GLY A 169 1.32 9.75 -1.00
N TYR A 170 0.51 10.46 -1.79
CA TYR A 170 -0.31 9.83 -2.82
C TYR A 170 0.52 9.05 -3.84
N TRP A 171 1.58 9.66 -4.37
CA TRP A 171 2.36 9.09 -5.47
C TRP A 171 3.20 7.86 -5.09
N LEU A 172 3.28 7.51 -3.80
CA LEU A 172 3.80 6.22 -3.35
C LEU A 172 2.83 5.05 -3.62
N ASN A 173 1.52 5.29 -3.71
CA ASN A 173 0.52 4.24 -3.89
C ASN A 173 0.57 3.59 -5.28
N PRO A 174 0.65 4.32 -6.41
CA PRO A 174 0.75 3.73 -7.74
C PRO A 174 1.85 2.67 -7.90
N PRO A 175 3.13 2.92 -7.59
CA PRO A 175 4.17 1.91 -7.73
C PRO A 175 3.95 0.75 -6.74
N ALA A 176 3.41 1.01 -5.56
CA ALA A 176 3.11 -0.03 -4.58
C ALA A 176 2.07 -1.04 -5.10
N MET A 177 0.99 -0.55 -5.70
CA MET A 177 -0.02 -1.43 -6.32
C MET A 177 0.53 -2.16 -7.53
N ILE A 178 1.37 -1.51 -8.34
CA ILE A 178 2.03 -2.17 -9.49
C ILE A 178 2.86 -3.36 -8.98
N LEU A 179 3.63 -3.18 -7.91
CA LEU A 179 4.40 -4.28 -7.30
C LEU A 179 3.48 -5.41 -6.79
N LEU A 180 2.40 -5.07 -6.08
CA LEU A 180 1.41 -6.06 -5.63
C LEU A 180 0.77 -6.83 -6.79
N MET A 181 0.42 -6.17 -7.88
CA MET A 181 -0.19 -6.84 -9.04
C MET A 181 0.82 -7.65 -9.83
N THR A 182 2.07 -7.18 -9.88
CA THR A 182 3.14 -7.90 -10.57
C THR A 182 3.45 -9.22 -9.88
N SER A 183 3.30 -9.31 -8.54
CA SER A 183 3.55 -10.57 -7.81
C SER A 183 2.65 -11.73 -8.24
N LEU A 184 1.50 -11.45 -8.86
CA LEU A 184 0.63 -12.45 -9.51
C LEU A 184 1.41 -13.36 -10.47
N PHE A 185 2.39 -12.79 -11.19
CA PHE A 185 3.18 -13.50 -12.19
C PHE A 185 4.45 -14.16 -11.62
N PHE A 186 4.78 -13.89 -10.37
CA PHE A 186 6.02 -14.36 -9.73
C PHE A 186 5.77 -15.26 -8.50
N GLY A 187 4.53 -15.71 -8.32
CA GLY A 187 4.08 -16.61 -7.25
C GLY A 187 3.90 -15.89 -5.91
N TRP A 188 2.73 -16.08 -5.27
CA TRP A 188 2.42 -15.48 -3.98
C TRP A 188 1.43 -16.33 -3.18
N ASP A 189 1.92 -17.19 -2.30
CA ASP A 189 1.09 -18.08 -1.47
C ASP A 189 1.15 -17.72 0.03
N GLY A 190 1.64 -16.52 0.36
CA GLY A 190 1.90 -16.08 1.73
C GLY A 190 0.67 -15.70 2.55
N GLY A 191 -0.53 -15.69 1.96
CA GLY A 191 -1.73 -15.14 2.58
C GLY A 191 -1.60 -13.64 2.86
N TRP A 192 -2.59 -13.08 3.57
CA TRP A 192 -2.51 -11.69 4.03
C TRP A 192 -1.64 -11.52 5.29
N THR A 193 -1.40 -12.60 6.04
CA THR A 193 -0.64 -12.59 7.31
C THR A 193 0.87 -12.71 7.13
N VAL A 194 1.32 -13.34 6.04
CA VAL A 194 2.73 -13.44 5.67
C VAL A 194 3.59 -14.07 6.77
N TYR A 195 3.31 -15.32 7.12
CA TYR A 195 4.05 -16.01 8.17
C TYR A 195 5.55 -16.19 7.82
N PRO A 196 6.48 -15.85 8.75
CA PRO A 196 7.92 -15.85 8.46
C PRO A 196 8.49 -17.15 7.89
N PRO A 197 8.15 -18.36 8.40
CA PRO A 197 8.76 -19.60 7.91
C PRO A 197 8.53 -19.85 6.41
N LEU A 198 7.36 -19.48 5.89
CA LEU A 198 7.03 -19.61 4.48
C LEU A 198 7.60 -18.45 3.66
N SER A 199 7.62 -17.25 4.25
CA SER A 199 7.98 -16.02 3.54
C SER A 199 9.47 -15.92 3.20
N ILE A 200 10.32 -16.55 4.01
CA ILE A 200 11.79 -16.60 3.80
C ILE A 200 12.17 -17.52 2.62
N ILE A 201 11.36 -18.54 2.33
CA ILE A 201 11.60 -19.49 1.23
C ILE A 201 10.72 -19.22 0.00
N GLY A 202 9.99 -18.10 0.03
CA GLY A 202 9.04 -17.70 -1.00
C GLY A 202 9.71 -17.39 -2.34
N SER A 203 8.92 -17.41 -3.41
CA SER A 203 9.37 -16.96 -4.73
C SER A 203 9.58 -15.44 -4.77
N LEU A 204 10.06 -14.94 -5.91
CA LEU A 204 10.27 -13.50 -6.14
C LEU A 204 9.02 -12.64 -5.85
N GLY A 205 7.82 -13.18 -6.02
CA GLY A 205 6.58 -12.45 -5.70
C GLY A 205 6.48 -11.99 -4.24
N TYR A 206 7.12 -12.67 -3.28
CA TYR A 206 7.19 -12.23 -1.90
C TYR A 206 7.92 -10.89 -1.76
N GLN A 207 9.06 -10.74 -2.41
CA GLN A 207 9.84 -9.49 -2.38
C GLN A 207 9.06 -8.33 -3.00
N LEU A 208 8.35 -8.59 -4.12
CA LEU A 208 7.47 -7.59 -4.73
C LEU A 208 6.37 -7.15 -3.76
N VAL A 209 5.74 -8.10 -3.06
CA VAL A 209 4.70 -7.79 -2.07
C VAL A 209 5.25 -7.02 -0.88
N PHE A 210 6.41 -7.39 -0.34
CA PHE A 210 6.99 -6.69 0.82
C PHE A 210 7.29 -5.23 0.50
N TRP A 211 7.91 -4.95 -0.65
CA TRP A 211 8.20 -3.58 -1.08
C TRP A 211 6.93 -2.81 -1.44
N GLY A 212 5.92 -3.47 -2.00
CA GLY A 212 4.59 -2.88 -2.21
C GLY A 212 3.93 -2.46 -0.90
N ILE A 213 3.88 -3.36 0.09
CA ILE A 213 3.32 -3.07 1.41
C ILE A 213 4.11 -1.96 2.11
N PHE A 214 5.44 -2.00 2.03
CA PHE A 214 6.28 -0.96 2.60
C PHE A 214 5.97 0.41 2.02
N ALA A 215 5.83 0.53 0.69
CA ALA A 215 5.48 1.79 0.04
C ALA A 215 4.06 2.28 0.40
N LEU A 216 3.06 1.39 0.50
CA LEU A 216 1.72 1.72 1.01
C LEU A 216 1.77 2.19 2.47
N GLY A 217 2.59 1.54 3.29
CA GLY A 217 2.81 1.91 4.68
C GLY A 217 3.43 3.30 4.81
N LEU A 218 4.46 3.59 4.01
CA LEU A 218 5.11 4.89 3.96
C LEU A 218 4.13 5.99 3.52
N SER A 219 3.29 5.74 2.52
CA SER A 219 2.20 6.66 2.14
C SER A 219 1.30 6.96 3.34
N SER A 220 0.90 5.94 4.10
CA SER A 220 -0.03 6.07 5.22
C SER A 220 0.57 6.85 6.39
N ILE A 221 1.85 6.61 6.70
CA ILE A 221 2.62 7.33 7.71
C ILE A 221 2.68 8.82 7.36
N VAL A 222 3.10 9.13 6.13
CA VAL A 222 3.26 10.50 5.66
C VAL A 222 1.92 11.24 5.63
N GLY A 223 0.87 10.59 5.15
CA GLY A 223 -0.50 11.12 5.19
C GLY A 223 -0.99 11.37 6.61
N SER A 224 -0.68 10.47 7.55
CA SER A 224 -1.05 10.61 8.96
C SER A 224 -0.42 11.82 9.62
N VAL A 225 0.89 12.04 9.42
CA VAL A 225 1.58 13.25 9.94
C VAL A 225 0.89 14.52 9.42
N ASN A 226 0.58 14.54 8.13
CA ASN A 226 -0.05 15.69 7.50
C ASN A 226 -1.47 15.93 8.02
N LEU A 227 -2.28 14.87 8.18
CA LEU A 227 -3.64 14.97 8.72
C LEU A 227 -3.64 15.41 10.18
N ILE A 228 -2.73 14.90 11.01
CA ILE A 228 -2.57 15.34 12.41
C ILE A 228 -2.24 16.82 12.46
N ALA A 229 -1.24 17.26 11.70
CA ALA A 229 -0.84 18.67 11.65
C ALA A 229 -1.98 19.58 11.16
N THR A 230 -2.72 19.15 10.13
CA THR A 230 -3.86 19.87 9.58
C THR A 230 -4.99 20.01 10.61
N ILE A 231 -5.42 18.89 11.20
CA ILE A 231 -6.54 18.87 12.15
C ILE A 231 -6.20 19.65 13.43
N LEU A 232 -4.98 19.50 13.97
CA LEU A 232 -4.64 20.16 15.23
C LEU A 232 -4.26 21.63 15.04
N GLY A 233 -3.59 21.96 13.93
CA GLY A 233 -2.95 23.26 13.70
C GLY A 233 -3.71 24.25 12.82
N MET A 234 -4.65 23.81 11.97
CA MET A 234 -5.30 24.68 10.96
C MET A 234 -6.79 24.92 11.19
N ARG A 235 -7.30 24.64 12.39
CA ARG A 235 -8.70 24.92 12.75
C ARG A 235 -8.96 26.42 12.87
N PRO A 236 -10.19 26.89 12.54
CA PRO A 236 -10.57 28.28 12.67
C PRO A 236 -10.65 28.66 14.14
N LYS A 237 -10.41 29.95 14.41
CA LYS A 237 -10.56 30.54 15.73
C LYS A 237 -11.98 30.29 16.25
N GLY A 238 -12.10 29.72 17.45
CA GLY A 238 -13.39 29.40 18.09
C GLY A 238 -13.88 27.96 17.93
N MET A 239 -13.24 27.14 17.07
CA MET A 239 -13.50 25.70 16.99
C MET A 239 -12.63 24.94 18.00
N SER A 240 -13.22 24.56 19.14
CA SER A 240 -12.55 23.65 20.09
C SER A 240 -12.49 22.22 19.54
N LEU A 241 -11.65 21.36 20.14
CA LEU A 241 -11.47 19.97 19.68
C LEU A 241 -12.80 19.20 19.71
N PHE A 242 -13.58 19.34 20.79
CA PHE A 242 -14.89 18.70 20.92
C PHE A 242 -16.00 19.28 20.04
N ARG A 243 -15.73 20.35 19.28
CA ARG A 243 -16.66 20.93 18.30
C ARG A 243 -16.36 20.49 16.86
N MET A 244 -15.31 19.70 16.64
CA MET A 244 -15.02 19.17 15.30
C MET A 244 -16.06 18.12 14.88
N PRO A 245 -16.35 17.99 13.58
CA PRO A 245 -17.17 16.89 13.06
C PRO A 245 -16.62 15.52 13.46
N ILE A 246 -17.51 14.56 13.70
CA ILE A 246 -17.13 13.21 14.16
C ILE A 246 -16.19 12.52 13.16
N PHE A 247 -16.32 12.80 11.87
CA PHE A 247 -15.41 12.30 10.85
C PHE A 247 -13.97 12.79 11.07
N CYS A 248 -13.77 14.08 11.36
CA CYS A 248 -12.44 14.62 11.65
C CYS A 248 -11.83 13.99 12.91
N TRP A 249 -12.65 13.71 13.93
CA TRP A 249 -12.21 12.97 15.11
C TRP A 249 -11.78 11.53 14.77
N GLY A 250 -12.57 10.82 13.97
CA GLY A 250 -12.24 9.47 13.51
C GLY A 250 -10.95 9.44 12.70
N VAL A 251 -10.75 10.42 11.81
CA VAL A 251 -9.52 10.58 11.03
C VAL A 251 -8.33 10.91 11.94
N LEU A 252 -8.50 11.79 12.92
CA LEU A 252 -7.43 12.12 13.88
C LEU A 252 -7.00 10.88 14.67
N ALA A 253 -7.95 10.11 15.21
CA ALA A 253 -7.67 8.87 15.92
C ALA A 253 -6.98 7.84 15.03
N THR A 254 -7.48 7.65 13.80
CA THR A 254 -6.89 6.75 12.80
C THR A 254 -5.46 7.17 12.45
N SER A 255 -5.22 8.46 12.27
CA SER A 255 -3.89 8.99 11.93
C SER A 255 -2.89 8.78 13.07
N LEU A 256 -3.32 8.92 14.33
CA LEU A 256 -2.47 8.61 15.49
C LEU A 256 -2.07 7.13 15.54
N ILE A 257 -3.02 6.23 15.27
CA ILE A 257 -2.77 4.78 15.22
C ILE A 257 -1.85 4.43 14.03
N GLN A 258 -2.10 4.98 12.85
CA GLN A 258 -1.26 4.73 11.67
C GLN A 258 0.16 5.25 11.84
N LEU A 259 0.32 6.45 12.41
CA LEU A 259 1.64 7.03 12.66
C LEU A 259 2.51 6.15 13.58
N THR A 260 1.88 5.46 14.54
CA THR A 260 2.57 4.63 15.54
C THR A 260 2.65 3.16 15.13
N GLY A 261 1.55 2.57 14.67
CA GLY A 261 1.43 1.14 14.35
C GLY A 261 1.97 0.77 12.97
N THR A 262 1.75 1.60 11.94
CA THR A 262 2.18 1.26 10.56
C THR A 262 3.71 1.23 10.43
N GLN A 263 4.43 1.94 11.30
CA GLN A 263 5.89 1.86 11.39
C GLN A 263 6.39 0.45 11.68
N LEU A 264 5.77 -0.22 12.66
CA LEU A 264 6.14 -1.58 13.07
C LEU A 264 5.90 -2.58 11.93
N ILE A 265 4.80 -2.38 11.19
CA ILE A 265 4.49 -3.19 10.00
C ILE A 265 5.57 -2.96 8.93
N GLY A 266 5.87 -1.71 8.59
CA GLY A 266 6.89 -1.37 7.59
C GLY A 266 8.27 -1.94 7.92
N GLN A 267 8.71 -1.81 9.18
CA GLN A 267 9.96 -2.38 9.65
C GLN A 267 10.00 -3.91 9.54
N SER A 268 8.90 -4.58 9.89
CA SER A 268 8.80 -6.04 9.83
C SER A 268 8.94 -6.55 8.39
N PHE A 269 8.28 -5.91 7.43
CA PHE A 269 8.42 -6.25 6.01
C PHE A 269 9.79 -5.90 5.44
N MET A 270 10.41 -4.81 5.90
CA MET A 270 11.80 -4.51 5.55
C MET A 270 12.74 -5.63 6.03
N MET A 271 12.61 -6.10 7.26
CA MET A 271 13.47 -7.16 7.80
C MET A 271 13.33 -8.48 7.03
N LEU A 272 12.12 -8.83 6.57
CA LEU A 272 11.88 -10.00 5.72
C LEU A 272 12.37 -9.80 4.28
N SER A 273 12.57 -8.54 3.88
CA SER A 273 13.06 -8.18 2.56
C SER A 273 14.58 -8.03 2.49
N LEU A 274 15.32 -8.28 3.56
CA LEU A 274 16.79 -8.21 3.66
C LEU A 274 17.39 -9.62 3.72
#